data_AF-A0A355H9K3-F1
#
_entry.id   AF-A0A355H9K3-F1
#
_cell.length_a   1.000
_cell.length_b   1.000
_cell.length_c   1.000
_cell.angle_alpha   90.00
_cell.angle_beta   90.00
_cell.angle_gamma   90.00
#
_symmetry.space_group_name_H-M   'P 1'
#
loop_
_entity.id
_entity.type
_entity.pdbx_description
1 polymer ?
#
loop_
_entity_poly.entity_id
_entity_poly.type
_entity_poly.pdbx_seq_one_letter_code
_entity_poly.pdbx_strand_id
1 'polypeptide(L)' 'MHRITGVGGKEFVFIKNLDRVTLGELAVQNFKVEIGTMDYGFPIDGILGLDFLSEVGAIIDLKEFEIHI' A
#
# COMPACT_ATOMS: atom_id res chain seq x y z
N MET A 1 -3.81 -4.04 -17.32
CA MET A 1 -2.62 -4.75 -16.80
C MET A 1 -1.47 -3.77 -16.76
N HIS A 2 -0.95 -3.48 -15.57
CA HIS A 2 0.16 -2.57 -15.33
C HIS A 2 1.42 -3.36 -14.94
N ARG A 3 2.61 -2.80 -15.16
CA ARG A 3 3.87 -3.48 -14.84
C ARG A 3 4.64 -2.67 -13.81
N ILE A 4 4.89 -3.26 -12.66
CA ILE A 4 5.68 -2.66 -11.58
C ILE A 4 7.09 -3.28 -11.56
N THR A 5 8.03 -2.57 -10.94
CA THR A 5 9.42 -3.03 -10.81
C THR A 5 9.87 -2.87 -9.37
N GLY A 6 10.47 -3.91 -8.81
CA GLY A 6 11.06 -3.92 -7.48
C GLY A 6 12.35 -4.72 -7.45
N VAL A 7 12.86 -5.01 -6.24
CA VAL A 7 14.09 -5.78 -6.05
C VAL A 7 13.98 -7.19 -6.66
N GLY A 8 12.79 -7.81 -6.60
CA GLY A 8 12.50 -9.12 -7.19
C GLY A 8 12.34 -9.13 -8.72
N GLY A 9 12.45 -7.98 -9.38
CA GLY A 9 12.28 -7.86 -10.83
C GLY A 9 10.96 -7.18 -11.22
N LYS A 10 10.31 -7.66 -12.28
CA LYS A 10 9.11 -7.05 -12.86
C LYS A 10 7.90 -7.94 -12.62
N GLU A 11 6.81 -7.31 -12.16
CA GLU A 11 5.56 -8.00 -11.86
C GLU A 11 4.41 -7.33 -12.59
N PHE A 12 3.38 -8.12 -12.92
CA PHE A 12 2.15 -7.62 -13.52
C PHE A 12 1.08 -7.49 -12.45
N VAL A 13 0.45 -6.32 -12.40
CA VAL A 13 -0.61 -6.00 -11.45
C VAL A 13 -1.86 -5.51 -12.17
N PHE A 14 -3.01 -5.71 -11.52
CA PHE A 14 -4.25 -5.07 -11.86
C PHE A 14 -4.43 -3.82 -11.03
N ILE A 15 -4.87 -2.74 -11.66
CA ILE A 15 -5.20 -1.51 -10.95
C ILE A 15 -6.69 -1.52 -10.69
N LYS A 16 -7.09 -1.27 -9.44
CA LYS A 16 -8.48 -1.10 -9.04
C LYS A 16 -8.64 0.20 -8.27
N ASN A 17 -9.72 0.94 -8.53
CA ASN A 17 -10.12 2.03 -7.65
C ASN A 17 -11.04 1.46 -6.58
N LEU A 18 -10.68 1.68 -5.32
CA LEU A 18 -11.51 1.33 -4.17
C LEU A 18 -12.28 2.58 -3.74
N ASP A 19 -13.57 2.40 -3.45
CA ASP A 19 -14.41 3.49 -3.01
C ASP A 19 -13.89 4.10 -1.70
N ARG A 20 -13.34 3.27 -0.80
CA ARG A 20 -12.78 3.69 0.47
C ARG A 20 -11.67 2.78 0.97
N VAL A 21 -10.61 3.38 1.50
CA VAL A 21 -9.52 2.71 2.26
C VAL A 21 -9.44 3.36 3.62
N THR A 22 -9.30 2.56 4.68
CA THR A 22 -9.28 3.06 6.06
C THR A 22 -8.01 2.62 6.80
N LEU A 23 -7.42 3.54 7.55
CA LEU A 23 -6.32 3.29 8.48
C LEU A 23 -6.68 3.92 9.84
N GLY A 24 -7.02 3.07 10.82
CA GLY A 24 -7.56 3.55 12.09
C GLY A 24 -8.84 4.37 11.89
N GLU A 25 -8.84 5.62 12.34
CA GLU A 25 -9.96 6.56 12.20
C GLU A 25 -9.97 7.30 10.86
N LEU A 26 -8.91 7.19 10.06
CA LEU A 26 -8.85 7.84 8.75
C LEU A 26 -9.53 7.02 7.67
N ALA A 27 -10.09 7.74 6.71
CA ALA A 27 -10.66 7.19 5.50
C ALA A 27 -10.26 8.03 4.28
N VAL A 28 -9.62 7.38 3.30
CA VAL A 28 -9.36 7.93 1.97
C VAL A 28 -10.42 7.39 1.01
N GLN A 29 -11.00 8.26 0.19
CA GLN A 29 -12.03 7.90 -0.78
C GLN A 29 -11.43 7.76 -2.18
N ASN A 30 -12.01 6.90 -3.02
CA ASN A 30 -11.61 6.72 -4.42
C ASN A 30 -10.11 6.46 -4.61
N PHE A 31 -9.54 5.60 -3.77
CA PHE A 31 -8.10 5.33 -3.75
C PHE A 31 -7.72 4.23 -4.75
N LYS A 32 -6.63 4.42 -5.46
CA LYS A 32 -6.13 3.46 -6.45
C LYS A 32 -5.22 2.43 -5.76
N VAL A 33 -5.50 1.16 -5.96
CA VAL A 33 -4.67 0.05 -5.45
C VAL A 33 -4.18 -0.85 -6.57
N GLU A 34 -3.01 -1.44 -6.33
CA GLU A 34 -2.41 -2.46 -7.17
C GLU A 34 -2.70 -3.84 -6.57
N ILE A 35 -3.24 -4.75 -7.39
CA ILE A 35 -3.58 -6.12 -7.01
C ILE A 35 -2.72 -7.06 -7.85
N GLY A 36 -1.83 -7.80 -7.19
CA GLY A 36 -0.89 -8.73 -7.82
C GLY A 36 -0.65 -9.96 -6.97
N THR A 37 0.30 -10.78 -7.40
CA THR A 37 0.76 -11.95 -6.64
C THR A 37 1.68 -11.49 -5.50
N MET A 38 1.36 -11.86 -4.26
CA MET A 38 2.14 -11.51 -3.06
C MET A 38 3.04 -12.66 -2.57
N ASP A 39 3.51 -13.51 -3.49
CA ASP A 39 4.36 -14.67 -3.17
C ASP A 39 5.84 -14.26 -3.04
N TYR A 40 6.14 -13.51 -1.99
CA TYR A 40 7.48 -13.00 -1.71
C TYR A 40 8.32 -13.92 -0.81
N GLY A 41 7.88 -15.17 -0.60
CA GLY A 41 8.57 -16.15 0.25
C GLY A 41 8.35 -15.97 1.76
N PHE A 42 7.46 -15.07 2.16
CA PHE A 42 6.99 -14.88 3.54
C PHE A 42 5.56 -14.30 3.53
N PRO A 43 4.77 -14.48 4.60
CA PRO A 43 3.39 -13.98 4.65
C PRO A 43 3.37 -12.45 4.71
N ILE A 44 2.78 -11.83 3.68
CA ILE A 44 2.49 -10.39 3.61
C ILE A 44 1.04 -10.24 3.13
N ASP A 45 0.23 -9.47 3.87
CA ASP A 45 -1.16 -9.21 3.48
C ASP A 45 -1.29 -8.11 2.41
N GLY A 46 -0.34 -7.18 2.38
CA GLY A 46 -0.32 -6.05 1.45
C GLY A 46 0.85 -5.11 1.70
N ILE A 47 1.06 -4.17 0.78
CA ILE A 47 2.06 -3.11 0.92
C ILE A 47 1.31 -1.78 1.08
N LEU A 48 1.64 -1.03 2.12
CA LEU A 48 1.18 0.35 2.27
C LEU A 48 2.16 1.27 1.54
N GLY A 49 1.70 1.83 0.43
CA GLY A 49 2.52 2.70 -0.42
C GLY A 49 2.70 4.10 0.17
N LEU A 50 3.76 4.79 -0.30
CA LEU A 50 4.02 6.18 0.06
C LEU A 50 2.94 7.14 -0.44
N ASP A 51 2.21 6.78 -1.49
CA ASP A 51 1.06 7.52 -2.01
C ASP A 51 -0.05 7.62 -0.98
N PHE A 52 -0.46 6.50 -0.37
CA PHE A 52 -1.42 6.49 0.72
C PHE A 52 -0.88 7.25 1.94
N LEU A 53 0.34 6.93 2.38
CA LEU A 53 0.96 7.52 3.56
C LEU A 53 1.07 9.04 3.46
N SER A 54 1.42 9.55 2.27
CA SER A 54 1.52 10.99 2.02
C SER A 54 0.14 11.67 1.96
N GLU A 55 -0.88 10.98 1.43
CA GLU A 55 -2.25 11.49 1.37
C GLU A 55 -2.86 11.65 2.77
N VAL A 56 -2.53 10.74 3.69
CA VAL A 56 -3.01 10.81 5.08
C VAL A 56 -2.12 11.64 6.01
N GLY A 57 -0.95 12.11 5.54
CA GLY A 57 0.00 12.84 6.37
C GLY A 57 0.66 12.00 7.47
N ALA A 58 0.83 10.70 7.24
CA ALA A 58 1.34 9.76 8.23
C ALA A 58 2.77 10.07 8.67
N ILE A 59 3.04 9.92 9.96
CA ILE A 59 4.37 9.91 10.56
C ILE A 59 4.74 8.45 10.86
N ILE A 60 5.83 7.96 10.29
CA ILE A 60 6.36 6.63 10.57
C ILE A 60 7.37 6.73 11.70
N ASP A 61 6.98 6.27 12.90
CA ASP A 61 7.91 6.14 14.02
C ASP A 61 8.61 4.78 13.93
N LEU A 62 9.85 4.79 13.46
CA LEU A 62 10.67 3.57 13.33
C LEU A 62 11.22 3.06 14.66
N LYS A 63 11.22 3.87 15.72
CA LYS A 63 11.69 3.49 17.06
C LYS A 63 10.66 2.63 17.76
N GLU A 64 9.39 3.04 17.69
CA GLU A 64 8.26 2.29 18.26
C GLU A 64 7.62 1.32 17.26
N PHE A 65 7.97 1.45 15.97
CA PHE A 65 7.40 0.68 14.86
C PHE A 65 5.90 0.91 14.71
N GLU A 66 5.50 2.18 14.81
CA GLU A 66 4.12 2.64 14.75
C GLU A 66 3.91 3.68 13.64
N ILE A 67 2.65 3.83 13.22
CA ILE A 67 2.22 4.92 12.35
C ILE A 67 1.38 5.87 13.19
N HIS A 68 1.78 7.14 13.23
CA HIS A 68 1.00 8.23 13.81
C HIS A 68 0.34 9.06 12.71
N ILE A 69 -0.78 9.66 13.06
CA ILE A 69 -1.64 10.44 12.17
C ILE A 69 -1.97 11.74 12.87
#